data_AF-A0A1H7WPG5-F1
#
_entry.id   AF-A0A1H7WPG5-F1
#
_cell.length_a   1.000
_cell.length_b   1.000
_cell.length_c   1.000
_cell.angle_alpha   90.00
_cell.angle_beta   90.00
_cell.angle_gamma   90.00
#
_symmetry.space_group_name_H-M   'P 1'
#
loop_
_entity.id
_entity.type
_entity.pdbx_description
1 polymer ?
#
loop_
_entity_poly.entity_id
_entity_poly.type
_entity_poly.pdbx_seq_one_letter_code
_entity_poly.pdbx_strand_id
1 'polypeptide(L)'
;MNTNDVVEEFVIILQYYMDYYGLYSVDIKHLLKTSTDIVDDLKKAKNGPTLRKVESITKLFGLRYYEFGNPDFPLPEKENLPTATIEKIDRRKETGPPESRHYNKLDLNQAVLNALKAFADKEEFLPSEVYESLPEDLKEKLGSATRITGLFSDELKGNVQKTGKKVERKGVGRREEYYKVISLKNSTESKSGA
;
A
#
# COMPACT_ATOMS: atom_id res chain seq x y z
N MET A 1 -21.84 14.37 -31.35
CA MET A 1 -21.70 13.84 -29.98
C MET A 1 -20.25 13.44 -29.83
N ASN A 2 -19.48 14.16 -29.02
CA ASN A 2 -18.15 13.68 -28.64
C ASN A 2 -18.38 12.42 -27.83
N THR A 3 -17.92 11.28 -28.34
CA THR A 3 -17.76 10.06 -27.56
C THR A 3 -16.72 10.39 -26.50
N ASN A 4 -17.16 10.84 -25.32
CA ASN A 4 -16.29 10.86 -24.17
C ASN A 4 -15.80 9.42 -23.98
N ASP A 5 -14.49 9.26 -23.81
CA ASP A 5 -13.91 7.95 -23.57
C ASP A 5 -14.56 7.37 -22.31
N VAL A 6 -15.11 6.15 -22.39
CA VAL A 6 -15.74 5.46 -21.24
C VAL A 6 -14.76 5.41 -20.04
N VAL A 7 -13.46 5.36 -20.32
CA VAL A 7 -12.41 5.43 -19.29
C VAL A 7 -12.39 6.81 -18.62
N GLU A 8 -12.52 7.88 -19.39
CA GLU A 8 -12.56 9.25 -18.88
C GLU A 8 -13.81 9.49 -18.01
N GLU A 9 -14.98 9.03 -18.45
CA GLU A 9 -16.21 9.09 -17.65
C GLU A 9 -16.06 8.32 -16.33
N PHE A 10 -15.51 7.10 -16.38
CA PHE A 10 -15.27 6.32 -15.17
C PHE A 10 -14.30 7.03 -14.21
N VAL A 11 -13.26 7.68 -14.74
CA VAL A 11 -12.31 8.46 -13.94
C VAL A 11 -12.97 9.69 -13.32
N ILE A 12 -13.86 10.38 -14.04
CA ILE A 12 -14.62 11.52 -13.52
C ILE A 12 -15.53 11.07 -12.37
N ILE A 13 -16.25 9.95 -12.53
CA ILE A 13 -17.11 9.40 -11.48
C ILE A 13 -16.26 8.99 -10.26
N LEU A 14 -15.11 8.33 -10.49
CA LEU A 14 -14.19 7.99 -9.41
C LEU A 14 -13.68 9.22 -8.66
N GLN A 15 -13.34 10.29 -9.38
CA GLN A 15 -12.95 11.54 -8.76
C GLN A 15 -14.09 12.14 -7.94
N TYR A 16 -15.32 12.12 -8.44
CA TYR A 16 -16.51 12.60 -7.71
C TYR A 16 -16.71 11.86 -6.38
N TYR A 17 -16.63 10.53 -6.38
CA TYR A 17 -16.71 9.74 -5.15
C TYR A 17 -15.55 10.06 -4.20
N MET A 18 -14.32 10.16 -4.73
CA MET A 18 -13.14 10.52 -3.93
C MET A 18 -13.30 11.89 -3.26
N ASP A 19 -13.73 12.89 -4.01
CA ASP A 19 -13.93 14.25 -3.52
C ASP A 19 -15.01 14.30 -2.45
N TYR A 20 -16.14 13.61 -2.68
CA TYR A 20 -17.24 13.54 -1.71
C TYR A 20 -16.80 12.95 -0.36
N TYR A 21 -15.98 11.91 -0.37
CA TYR A 21 -15.50 11.25 0.85
C TYR A 21 -14.17 11.81 1.39
N GLY A 22 -13.57 12.81 0.73
CA GLY A 22 -12.28 13.38 1.13
C GLY A 22 -11.10 12.41 0.97
N LEU A 23 -11.15 11.53 -0.04
CA LEU A 23 -10.12 10.55 -0.36
C LEU A 23 -9.21 11.03 -1.50
N TYR A 24 -7.97 10.54 -1.51
CA TYR A 24 -6.95 10.87 -2.50
C TYR A 24 -6.53 9.62 -3.30
N SER A 25 -5.89 9.78 -4.46
CA SER A 25 -5.47 8.64 -5.29
C SER A 25 -4.58 7.64 -4.54
N VAL A 26 -3.77 8.14 -3.61
CA VAL A 26 -2.94 7.32 -2.72
C VAL A 26 -3.78 6.44 -1.79
N ASP A 27 -4.97 6.90 -1.39
CA ASP A 27 -5.88 6.13 -0.54
C ASP A 27 -6.52 4.99 -1.33
N ILE A 28 -6.96 5.27 -2.56
CA ILE A 28 -7.47 4.24 -3.49
C ILE A 28 -6.41 3.17 -3.73
N LYS A 29 -5.16 3.58 -3.96
CA LYS A 29 -4.01 2.68 -4.10
C LYS A 29 -3.84 1.78 -2.87
N HIS A 30 -3.90 2.33 -1.65
CA HIS A 30 -3.77 1.55 -0.42
C HIS A 30 -4.93 0.59 -0.20
N LEU A 31 -6.16 1.05 -0.41
CA LEU A 31 -7.37 0.23 -0.27
C LEU A 31 -7.37 -0.96 -1.24
N LEU A 32 -6.85 -0.76 -2.46
CA LEU A 32 -6.69 -1.81 -3.46
C LEU A 32 -5.41 -2.64 -3.30
N LYS A 33 -4.53 -2.26 -2.35
CA LYS A 33 -3.23 -2.91 -2.10
C LYS A 33 -2.37 -3.03 -3.37
N THR A 34 -2.38 -1.98 -4.18
CA THR A 34 -1.61 -1.89 -5.43
C THR A 34 -0.40 -0.96 -5.28
N SER A 35 0.60 -1.12 -6.15
CA SER A 35 1.81 -0.30 -6.16
C SER A 35 1.67 0.97 -7.01
N THR A 36 0.73 0.99 -7.96
CA THR A 36 0.54 2.07 -8.93
C THR A 36 -0.58 3.03 -8.53
N ASP A 37 -0.51 4.26 -9.02
CA ASP A 37 -1.61 5.21 -8.91
C ASP A 37 -2.69 4.82 -9.93
N ILE A 38 -3.82 4.31 -9.44
CA ILE A 38 -4.87 3.77 -10.30
C ILE A 38 -5.53 4.86 -11.15
N VAL A 39 -5.66 6.08 -10.63
CA VAL A 39 -6.28 7.18 -11.37
C VAL A 39 -5.38 7.59 -12.54
N ASP A 40 -4.08 7.75 -12.28
CA ASP A 40 -3.10 8.07 -13.31
C ASP A 40 -2.92 6.92 -14.33
N ASP A 41 -2.88 5.67 -13.85
CA ASP A 41 -2.83 4.48 -14.70
C ASP A 41 -4.01 4.42 -15.66
N LEU A 42 -5.23 4.68 -15.18
CA LEU A 42 -6.44 4.65 -16.02
C LEU A 42 -6.39 5.73 -17.10
N LYS A 43 -5.99 6.95 -16.75
CA LYS A 43 -5.86 8.08 -17.70
C LYS A 43 -4.82 7.80 -18.80
N LYS A 44 -3.74 7.07 -18.47
CA LYS A 44 -2.63 6.77 -19.38
C LYS A 44 -2.80 5.44 -20.13
N ALA A 45 -3.80 4.65 -19.78
CA ALA A 45 -3.95 3.31 -20.32
C ALA A 45 -4.31 3.37 -21.81
N LYS A 46 -3.49 2.75 -22.66
CA LYS A 46 -3.80 2.60 -24.10
C LYS A 46 -5.00 1.68 -24.36
N ASN A 47 -5.27 0.76 -23.42
CA ASN A 47 -6.43 -0.13 -23.42
C ASN A 47 -7.21 0.11 -22.13
N GLY A 48 -8.54 0.13 -22.21
CA GLY A 48 -9.39 0.34 -21.03
C GLY A 48 -9.19 -0.71 -19.93
N PRO A 49 -9.61 -0.41 -18.68
CA PRO A 49 -9.50 -1.34 -17.57
C PRO A 49 -10.35 -2.59 -17.81
N THR A 50 -9.90 -3.72 -17.25
CA THR A 50 -10.74 -4.92 -17.23
C THR A 50 -11.94 -4.72 -16.31
N LEU A 51 -13.05 -5.39 -16.59
CA LEU A 51 -14.24 -5.35 -15.74
C LEU A 51 -13.94 -5.77 -14.29
N ARG A 52 -12.99 -6.70 -14.08
CA ARG A 52 -12.53 -7.09 -12.74
C ARG A 52 -11.84 -5.93 -12.01
N LYS A 53 -11.05 -5.12 -12.71
CA LYS A 53 -10.38 -3.94 -12.14
C LYS A 53 -11.42 -2.88 -11.76
N VAL A 54 -12.37 -2.61 -12.66
CA VAL A 54 -13.50 -1.70 -12.39
C VAL A 54 -14.27 -2.16 -11.14
N GLU A 55 -14.74 -3.41 -11.11
CA GLU A 55 -15.47 -3.97 -9.97
C GLU A 55 -14.67 -3.91 -8.65
N SER A 56 -13.34 -4.03 -8.70
CA SER A 56 -12.51 -3.92 -7.50
C SER A 56 -12.48 -2.50 -6.96
N ILE A 57 -12.46 -1.50 -7.85
CA ILE A 57 -12.49 -0.08 -7.50
C ILE A 57 -13.87 0.29 -6.93
N THR A 58 -14.97 -0.10 -7.59
CA THR A 58 -16.31 0.28 -7.15
C THR A 58 -16.68 -0.35 -5.81
N LYS A 59 -16.18 -1.55 -5.54
CA LYS A 59 -16.34 -2.21 -4.24
C LYS A 59 -15.73 -1.45 -3.07
N LEU A 60 -14.77 -0.54 -3.30
CA LEU A 60 -14.29 0.35 -2.24
C LEU A 60 -15.40 1.24 -1.68
N PHE A 61 -16.42 1.52 -2.49
CA PHE A 61 -17.58 2.32 -2.12
C PHE A 61 -18.81 1.47 -1.80
N GLY A 62 -18.64 0.14 -1.66
CA GLY A 62 -19.76 -0.76 -1.40
C GLY A 62 -20.65 -1.04 -2.60
N LEU A 63 -20.24 -0.65 -3.81
CA LEU A 63 -21.06 -0.72 -5.02
C LEU A 63 -20.57 -1.74 -6.05
N ARG A 64 -21.51 -2.26 -6.83
CA ARG A 64 -21.24 -2.98 -8.07
C ARG A 64 -20.88 -2.00 -9.18
N TYR A 65 -20.13 -2.46 -10.18
CA TYR A 65 -19.67 -1.57 -11.26
C TYR A 65 -20.79 -0.81 -11.99
N TYR A 66 -21.98 -1.42 -12.13
CA TYR A 66 -23.12 -0.83 -12.82
C TYR A 66 -23.89 0.18 -11.96
N GLU A 67 -23.85 0.05 -10.62
CA GLU A 67 -24.43 1.04 -9.69
C GLU A 67 -23.54 2.28 -9.66
N PHE A 68 -22.23 2.06 -9.58
CA PHE A 68 -21.24 3.12 -9.56
C PHE A 68 -21.25 3.94 -10.86
N GLY A 69 -21.41 3.29 -12.01
CA GLY A 69 -21.48 3.95 -13.32
C GLY A 69 -22.81 4.64 -13.62
N ASN A 70 -23.80 4.53 -12.73
CA ASN A 70 -25.10 5.16 -12.91
C ASN A 70 -25.11 6.55 -12.25
N PRO A 71 -25.23 7.66 -13.03
CA PRO A 71 -25.21 9.01 -12.49
C PRO A 71 -26.39 9.31 -11.55
N ASP A 72 -27.50 8.59 -11.68
CA ASP A 72 -28.69 8.75 -10.84
C ASP A 72 -28.65 7.89 -9.57
N PHE A 73 -27.62 7.03 -9.42
CA PHE A 73 -27.49 6.21 -8.23
C PHE A 73 -27.01 7.06 -7.04
N PRO A 74 -27.72 7.04 -5.90
CA PRO A 74 -27.36 7.87 -4.76
C PRO A 74 -26.00 7.45 -4.19
N LEU A 75 -25.21 8.44 -3.80
CA LEU A 75 -23.98 8.18 -3.05
C LEU A 75 -24.32 7.42 -1.76
N PRO A 76 -23.64 6.30 -1.46
CA PRO A 76 -23.84 5.57 -0.22
C PRO A 76 -23.61 6.47 1.00
N GLU A 77 -24.32 6.19 2.09
CA GLU A 77 -23.96 6.78 3.37
C GLU A 77 -22.65 6.17 3.86
N LYS A 78 -21.84 6.96 4.59
CA LYS A 78 -20.53 6.52 5.07
C LYS A 78 -20.60 5.21 5.86
N GLU A 79 -21.66 5.00 6.62
CA GLU A 79 -21.89 3.81 7.46
C GLU A 79 -22.10 2.53 6.64
N ASN A 80 -22.51 2.68 5.38
CA ASN A 80 -22.73 1.57 4.45
C ASN A 80 -21.48 1.24 3.61
N LEU A 81 -20.38 1.96 3.82
CA LEU A 81 -19.12 1.68 3.13
C LEU A 81 -18.37 0.50 3.76
N PRO A 82 -17.48 -0.17 3.01
CA PRO A 82 -16.56 -1.14 3.58
C PRO A 82 -15.74 -0.55 4.74
N THR A 83 -15.50 -1.34 5.78
CA THR A 83 -14.79 -0.92 7.00
C THR A 83 -13.44 -0.24 6.70
N ALA A 84 -12.64 -0.82 5.80
CA ALA A 84 -11.35 -0.24 5.43
C ALA A 84 -11.46 1.15 4.79
N THR A 85 -12.53 1.40 4.02
CA THR A 85 -12.81 2.71 3.42
C THR A 85 -13.24 3.70 4.49
N ILE A 86 -14.10 3.29 5.44
CA ILE A 86 -14.52 4.10 6.59
C ILE A 86 -13.31 4.56 7.39
N GLU A 87 -12.44 3.64 7.78
CA GLU A 87 -11.20 3.92 8.53
C GLU A 87 -10.33 4.94 7.79
N LYS A 88 -10.26 4.82 6.46
CA LYS A 88 -9.48 5.74 5.63
C LYS A 88 -10.08 7.14 5.61
N ILE A 89 -11.40 7.26 5.48
CA ILE A 89 -12.12 8.53 5.52
C ILE A 89 -11.93 9.20 6.88
N ASP A 90 -12.11 8.47 7.97
CA ASP A 90 -11.97 9.03 9.32
C ASP A 90 -10.56 9.52 9.59
N ARG A 91 -9.55 8.76 9.18
CA ARG A 91 -8.17 9.22 9.26
C ARG A 91 -7.94 10.51 8.47
N ARG A 92 -8.52 10.65 7.27
CA ARG A 92 -8.37 11.89 6.47
C ARG A 92 -9.05 13.09 7.14
N LYS A 93 -10.11 12.88 7.91
CA LYS A 93 -10.70 13.94 8.74
C LYS A 93 -9.76 14.40 9.86
N GLU A 94 -8.96 13.49 10.42
CA GLU A 94 -8.01 13.79 11.50
C GLU A 94 -6.70 14.39 10.97
N THR A 95 -6.11 13.79 9.93
CA THR A 95 -4.76 14.13 9.46
C THR A 95 -4.74 15.08 8.28
N GLY A 96 -5.88 15.27 7.60
CA GLY A 96 -5.95 16.04 6.37
C GLY A 96 -5.34 15.33 5.14
N PRO A 97 -5.00 16.10 4.08
CA PRO A 97 -4.42 15.59 2.85
C PRO A 97 -3.14 14.78 3.11
N PRO A 98 -2.81 13.78 2.26
CA PRO A 98 -1.56 13.04 2.38
C PRO A 98 -0.35 13.97 2.26
N GLU A 99 0.56 13.92 3.24
CA GLU A 99 1.86 14.59 3.14
C GLU A 99 2.73 13.88 2.09
N SER A 100 3.26 14.63 1.11
CA SER A 100 4.24 14.10 0.17
C SER A 100 5.63 14.06 0.82
N ARG A 101 5.83 13.21 1.84
CA ARG A 101 7.18 12.99 2.37
C ARG A 101 7.98 12.16 1.37
N HIS A 102 8.88 12.83 0.67
CA HIS A 102 9.89 12.19 -0.17
C HIS A 102 10.96 11.55 0.70
N TYR A 103 10.67 10.39 1.30
CA TYR A 103 11.73 9.50 1.79
C TYR A 103 12.63 9.12 0.63
N ASN A 104 13.92 9.43 0.74
CA ASN A 104 14.91 8.86 -0.14
C ASN A 104 15.16 7.39 0.27
N LYS A 105 15.92 6.66 -0.55
CA LYS A 105 16.21 5.24 -0.30
C LYS A 105 16.97 5.01 1.02
N LEU A 106 17.84 5.94 1.42
CA LEU A 106 18.61 5.85 2.67
C LEU A 106 17.69 6.00 3.89
N ASP A 107 16.75 6.94 3.86
CA ASP A 107 15.81 7.16 4.95
C ASP A 107 14.94 5.92 5.19
N LEU A 108 14.50 5.27 4.11
CA LEU A 108 13.71 4.04 4.17
C LEU A 108 14.51 2.90 4.80
N ASN A 109 15.75 2.68 4.35
CA ASN A 109 16.62 1.64 4.90
C ASN A 109 16.91 1.89 6.38
N GLN A 110 17.18 3.15 6.75
CA GLN A 110 17.44 3.54 8.13
C GLN A 110 16.22 3.31 9.03
N ALA A 111 15.02 3.63 8.55
CA ALA A 111 13.80 3.42 9.31
C ALA A 111 13.52 1.93 9.52
N VAL A 112 13.69 1.09 8.50
CA VAL A 112 13.55 -0.36 8.63
C VAL A 112 14.63 -0.94 9.56
N LEU A 113 15.87 -0.46 9.47
CA LEU A 113 16.95 -0.89 10.37
C LEU A 113 16.71 -0.44 11.82
N ASN A 114 16.10 0.72 12.03
CA ASN A 114 15.67 1.15 13.36
C ASN A 114 14.52 0.27 13.89
N ALA A 115 13.55 -0.09 13.05
CA ALA A 115 12.48 -1.01 13.43
C ALA A 115 13.01 -2.39 13.82
N LEU A 116 14.05 -2.89 13.13
CA LEU A 116 14.72 -4.15 13.46
C LEU A 116 15.31 -4.19 14.88
N LYS A 117 15.58 -3.04 15.51
CA LYS A 117 16.06 -2.99 16.91
C LYS A 117 15.07 -3.64 17.88
N ALA A 118 13.77 -3.52 17.62
CA ALA A 118 12.72 -4.16 18.43
C ALA A 118 12.70 -5.69 18.33
N PHE A 119 13.45 -6.25 17.38
CA PHE A 119 13.54 -7.68 17.09
C PHE A 119 14.93 -8.24 17.37
N ALA A 120 15.85 -7.44 17.95
CA ALA A 120 17.24 -7.84 18.19
C ALA A 120 17.36 -9.06 19.10
N ASP A 121 16.49 -9.15 20.11
CA ASP A 121 16.48 -10.23 21.11
C ASP A 121 15.51 -11.38 20.75
N LYS A 122 14.78 -11.27 19.64
CA LYS A 122 13.88 -12.33 19.18
C LYS A 122 14.67 -13.39 18.42
N GLU A 123 14.38 -14.67 18.70
CA GLU A 123 14.97 -15.78 17.95
C GLU A 123 14.61 -15.73 16.46
N GLU A 124 13.35 -15.37 16.17
CA GLU A 124 12.85 -15.20 14.81
C GLU A 124 11.70 -14.21 14.74
N PHE A 125 11.53 -13.61 13.56
CA PHE A 125 10.45 -12.67 13.24
C PHE A 125 10.06 -12.74 11.77
N LEU A 126 8.90 -12.19 11.45
CA LEU A 126 8.39 -12.07 10.09
C LEU A 126 8.57 -10.65 9.52
N PRO A 127 8.79 -10.52 8.19
CA PRO A 127 8.77 -9.21 7.52
C PRO A 127 7.48 -8.42 7.76
N SER A 128 6.35 -9.10 7.92
CA SER A 128 5.08 -8.48 8.29
C SER A 128 5.10 -7.85 9.68
N GLU A 129 5.73 -8.48 10.67
CA GLU A 129 5.87 -7.88 12.00
C GLU A 129 6.73 -6.60 11.96
N VAL A 130 7.82 -6.62 11.19
CA VAL A 130 8.65 -5.43 10.99
C VAL A 130 7.86 -4.35 10.28
N TYR A 131 7.12 -4.71 9.22
CA TYR A 131 6.22 -3.79 8.53
C TYR A 131 5.24 -3.14 9.51
N GLU A 132 4.53 -3.92 10.34
CA GLU A 132 3.54 -3.40 11.29
C GLU A 132 4.14 -2.49 12.37
N SER A 133 5.42 -2.69 12.72
CA SER A 133 6.14 -1.82 13.66
C SER A 133 6.56 -0.47 13.08
N LEU A 134 6.45 -0.28 11.76
CA LEU A 134 6.83 0.99 11.13
C LEU A 134 5.76 2.08 11.36
N PRO A 135 6.18 3.34 11.40
CA PRO A 135 5.29 4.49 11.28
C PRO A 135 4.34 4.36 10.09
N GLU A 136 3.09 4.83 10.24
CA GLU A 136 2.06 4.65 9.22
C GLU A 136 2.39 5.32 7.88
N ASP A 137 3.06 6.47 7.89
CA ASP A 137 3.52 7.14 6.69
C ASP A 137 4.50 6.27 5.87
N LEU A 138 5.36 5.52 6.56
CA LEU A 138 6.26 4.54 5.94
C LEU A 138 5.52 3.28 5.49
N LYS A 139 4.55 2.78 6.26
CA LYS A 139 3.70 1.65 5.86
C LYS A 139 2.94 1.97 4.57
N GLU A 140 2.34 3.15 4.49
CA GLU A 140 1.73 3.68 3.27
C GLU A 140 2.71 3.73 2.10
N LYS A 141 3.89 4.31 2.31
CA LYS A 141 4.90 4.42 1.25
C LYS A 141 5.35 3.04 0.75
N LEU A 142 5.55 2.08 1.64
CA LEU A 142 5.95 0.70 1.32
C LEU A 142 4.80 -0.10 0.71
N GLY A 143 3.56 0.12 1.14
CA GLY A 143 2.34 -0.52 0.68
C GLY A 143 2.19 -2.00 1.04
N SER A 144 3.27 -2.72 1.37
CA SER A 144 3.21 -4.12 1.80
C SER A 144 4.51 -4.61 2.45
N ALA A 145 4.38 -5.65 3.29
CA ALA A 145 5.49 -6.43 3.85
C ALA A 145 6.39 -7.10 2.81
N THR A 146 5.90 -7.32 1.58
CA THR A 146 6.71 -7.84 0.47
C THR A 146 7.89 -6.93 0.16
N ARG A 147 7.73 -5.60 0.31
CA ARG A 147 8.85 -4.67 0.11
C ARG A 147 9.90 -4.80 1.21
N ILE A 148 9.51 -5.08 2.45
CA ILE A 148 10.45 -5.40 3.53
C ILE A 148 11.26 -6.65 3.19
N THR A 149 10.62 -7.68 2.64
CA THR A 149 11.32 -8.89 2.16
C THR A 149 12.33 -8.58 1.06
N GLY A 150 12.00 -7.65 0.16
CA GLY A 150 12.92 -7.12 -0.86
C GLY A 150 14.14 -6.46 -0.23
N LEU A 151 13.92 -5.53 0.70
CA LEU A 151 15.00 -4.86 1.44
C LEU A 151 15.92 -5.85 2.15
N PHE A 152 15.36 -6.89 2.77
CA PHE A 152 16.15 -7.94 3.42
C PHE A 152 16.98 -8.78 2.44
N SER A 153 16.54 -8.90 1.19
CA SER A 153 17.25 -9.69 0.17
C SER A 153 18.37 -8.89 -0.49
N ASP A 154 18.21 -7.57 -0.58
CA ASP A 154 19.08 -6.70 -1.35
C ASP A 154 19.91 -5.78 -0.42
N GLU A 155 19.32 -4.72 0.12
CA GLU A 155 20.06 -3.67 0.84
C GLU A 155 20.43 -4.01 2.29
N LEU A 156 19.58 -4.77 2.98
CA LEU A 156 19.69 -5.14 4.40
C LEU A 156 20.07 -6.61 4.59
N LYS A 157 20.59 -7.26 3.54
CA LYS A 157 21.03 -8.66 3.58
C LYS A 157 22.11 -8.92 4.65
N GLY A 158 22.93 -7.92 4.96
CA GLY A 158 23.93 -8.01 6.02
C GLY A 158 23.36 -7.90 7.44
N ASN A 159 22.10 -7.48 7.57
CA ASN A 159 21.46 -7.20 8.86
C ASN A 159 20.57 -8.36 9.34
N VAL A 160 20.06 -9.17 8.41
CA VAL A 160 19.12 -10.26 8.71
C VAL A 160 19.52 -11.55 8.02
N GLN A 161 19.14 -12.68 8.62
CA GLN A 161 19.36 -14.01 8.06
C GLN A 161 18.05 -14.80 8.03
N LYS A 162 17.76 -15.46 6.90
CA LYS A 162 16.63 -16.40 6.79
C LYS A 162 16.86 -17.59 7.71
N THR A 163 15.85 -17.98 8.47
CA THR A 163 15.91 -19.17 9.35
C THR A 163 15.55 -20.47 8.62
N GLY A 164 14.97 -20.36 7.42
CA GLY A 164 14.48 -21.51 6.64
C GLY A 164 13.07 -21.97 7.02
N LYS A 165 12.53 -21.49 8.15
CA LYS A 165 11.14 -21.73 8.54
C LYS A 165 10.20 -20.83 7.72
N LYS A 166 9.00 -21.34 7.42
CA LYS A 166 7.96 -20.62 6.68
C LYS A 166 6.66 -20.65 7.45
N VAL A 167 5.87 -19.60 7.34
CA VAL A 167 4.51 -19.58 7.89
C VAL A 167 3.69 -20.66 7.20
N GLU A 168 3.09 -21.56 7.98
CA GLU A 168 2.10 -22.49 7.46
C GLU A 168 0.83 -21.71 7.10
N ARG A 169 0.48 -21.73 5.82
CA ARG A 169 -0.74 -21.07 5.33
C ARG A 169 -1.50 -21.97 4.38
N LYS A 170 -2.80 -22.10 4.62
CA LYS A 170 -3.78 -22.70 3.69
C LYS A 170 -4.29 -21.58 2.77
N GLY A 171 -3.73 -21.44 1.56
CA GLY A 171 -4.14 -20.42 0.59
C GLY A 171 -3.14 -20.18 -0.54
N VAL A 172 -3.54 -19.39 -1.54
CA VAL A 172 -2.72 -19.02 -2.72
C VAL A 172 -1.88 -17.78 -2.39
N GLY A 173 -0.56 -17.88 -2.53
CA GLY A 173 0.39 -16.78 -2.28
C GLY A 173 1.75 -17.28 -1.78
N ARG A 174 2.80 -16.44 -1.90
CA ARG A 174 4.12 -16.78 -1.37
C ARG A 174 4.06 -16.77 0.16
N ARG A 175 4.46 -17.88 0.79
CA ARG A 175 4.58 -17.96 2.25
C ARG A 175 5.69 -17.03 2.73
N GLU A 176 5.44 -16.28 3.80
CA GLU A 176 6.50 -15.54 4.46
C GLU A 176 7.50 -16.52 5.09
N GLU A 177 8.77 -16.11 5.05
CA GLU A 177 9.90 -16.80 5.65
C GLU A 177 10.27 -16.06 6.94
N TYR A 178 10.66 -16.81 7.97
CA TYR A 178 11.17 -16.24 9.20
C TYR A 178 12.62 -15.77 9.02
N TYR A 179 12.96 -14.69 9.69
CA TYR A 179 14.29 -14.08 9.73
C TYR A 179 14.75 -13.92 11.18
N LYS A 180 16.06 -13.80 11.37
CA LYS A 180 16.68 -13.37 12.62
C LYS A 180 17.64 -12.21 12.36
N VAL A 181 17.83 -11.35 13.35
CA VAL A 181 18.79 -10.25 13.26
C VAL A 181 20.20 -10.82 13.43
N ILE A 182 21.12 -10.43 12.55
CA ILE A 182 22.55 -10.80 12.63
C ILE A 182 23.47 -9.59 12.78
N SER A 183 23.02 -8.39 12.38
CA SER A 183 23.75 -7.14 12.56
C SER A 183 22.80 -5.95 12.50
N LEU A 184 23.05 -4.93 13.31
CA LEU A 184 22.34 -3.65 13.27
C LEU A 184 23.26 -2.51 12.79
N LYS A 185 24.41 -2.84 12.20
CA LYS A 185 25.31 -1.83 11.63
C LYS A 185 24.81 -1.38 10.27
N ASN A 186 24.98 -0.09 9.99
CA ASN A 186 24.73 0.45 8.66
C ASN A 186 25.85 0.03 7.71
N SER A 187 25.49 -0.59 6.59
CA SER A 187 26.41 -1.00 5.53
C SER A 187 27.16 0.18 4.87
N THR A 188 26.82 1.43 5.20
CA THR A 188 27.47 2.66 4.72
C THR A 188 28.66 3.11 5.58
N GLU A 189 28.85 2.56 6.79
CA GLU A 189 30.00 2.92 7.65
C GLU A 189 31.30 2.17 7.30
N SER A 190 31.26 1.23 6.36
CA SER A 190 32.41 0.38 5.98
C SER A 190 33.24 0.92 4.82
N LYS A 191 32.98 2.13 4.31
CA LYS A 191 33.76 2.75 3.21
C LYS A 191 34.54 4.02 3.57
N SER A 192 34.66 4.39 4.84
CA SER A 192 35.45 5.54 5.28
C SER A 192 36.75 5.18 6.00
N GLY A 193 37.27 3.97 5.78
CA GLY A 193 38.51 3.50 6.39
C GLY A 193 39.31 2.62 5.43
N ALA A 194 39.87 3.22 4.38
CA ALA A 194 40.99 2.71 3.61
C ALA A 194 41.74 3.88 2.98
#